data_AF-A0A8B3FPK1-F1
#
_entry.id   AF-A0A8B3FPK1-F1
#
_cell.length_a   1.000
_cell.length_b   1.000
_cell.length_c   1.000
_cell.angle_alpha   90.00
_cell.angle_beta   90.00
_cell.angle_gamma   90.00
#
_symmetry.space_group_name_H-M   'P 1'
#
loop_
_entity.id
_entity.type
_entity.pdbx_description
1 polymer ?
#
loop_
_entity_poly.entity_id
_entity_poly.type
_entity_poly.pdbx_seq_one_letter_code
_entity_poly.pdbx_strand_id
1 'polypeptide(L)'
;MYPGFEEWAIDARCLLIQRAFMQNEMLFLSGPNWNFHTWCSMRVVDAKGEFLFDDSLSVDLLEGPETPLGGLVGRMVVEVVPDFAMDLGNLTLVLDDGVRIECIDDTDWEPWHFRVDDHDW
;
A
#
# COMPACT_ATOMS: atom_id res chain seq x y z
N MET A 1 -18.57 2.23 4.06
CA MET A 1 -18.12 3.47 3.39
C MET A 1 -17.30 4.28 4.39
N TYR A 2 -16.05 4.62 4.06
CA TYR A 2 -15.10 5.29 4.94
C TYR A 2 -14.96 6.77 4.52
N PRO A 3 -15.96 7.64 4.81
CA PRO A 3 -16.07 8.97 4.22
C PRO A 3 -14.89 9.89 4.56
N GLY A 4 -14.29 9.72 5.75
CA GLY A 4 -13.11 10.48 6.13
C GLY A 4 -11.86 10.06 5.36
N PHE A 5 -11.73 8.80 4.95
CA PHE A 5 -10.58 8.30 4.19
C PHE A 5 -10.61 8.76 2.74
N GLU A 6 -11.79 8.67 2.11
CA GLU A 6 -11.99 9.04 0.71
C GLU A 6 -11.58 10.49 0.43
N GLU A 7 -11.87 11.44 1.33
CA GLU A 7 -11.65 12.87 1.06
C GLU A 7 -10.17 13.29 1.07
N TRP A 8 -9.31 12.74 1.93
CA TRP A 8 -7.88 13.16 1.98
C TRP A 8 -6.95 12.28 1.14
N ALA A 9 -7.28 11.01 0.89
CA ALA A 9 -6.42 10.09 0.15
C ALA A 9 -6.20 10.54 -1.30
N ILE A 10 -7.22 11.14 -1.95
CA ILE A 10 -7.14 11.61 -3.35
C ILE A 10 -6.17 12.80 -3.55
N ASP A 11 -5.90 13.52 -2.46
CA ASP A 11 -4.97 14.64 -2.43
C ASP A 11 -3.53 14.20 -2.11
N ALA A 12 -3.35 12.98 -1.61
CA ALA A 12 -2.05 12.40 -1.29
C ALA A 12 -1.30 12.02 -2.58
N ARG A 13 -0.37 12.89 -3.02
CA ARG A 13 0.45 12.69 -4.23
C ARG A 13 1.90 13.04 -3.96
N CYS A 14 2.77 12.57 -4.84
CA CYS A 14 4.21 12.84 -4.80
C CYS A 14 4.89 12.33 -3.52
N LEU A 15 4.47 11.18 -3.02
CA LEU A 15 4.97 10.59 -1.78
C LEU A 15 6.14 9.65 -2.08
N LEU A 16 7.37 10.13 -1.86
CA LEU A 16 8.58 9.33 -2.05
C LEU A 16 8.65 8.22 -0.98
N ILE A 17 8.80 6.97 -1.44
CA ILE A 17 9.03 5.82 -0.58
C ILE A 17 10.52 5.78 -0.20
N GLN A 18 10.83 6.07 1.06
CA GLN A 18 12.19 5.95 1.58
C GLN A 18 12.42 4.66 2.36
N ARG A 19 11.34 4.08 2.90
CA ARG A 19 11.37 2.81 3.62
C ARG A 19 10.20 1.96 3.18
N ALA A 20 10.48 0.70 2.87
CA ALA A 20 9.49 -0.32 2.56
C ALA A 20 9.94 -1.63 3.22
N PHE A 21 9.11 -2.21 4.09
CA PHE A 21 9.41 -3.48 4.75
C PHE A 21 8.15 -4.19 5.22
N MET A 22 8.22 -5.51 5.39
CA MET A 22 7.20 -6.28 6.09
C MET A 22 7.59 -6.45 7.55
N GLN A 23 6.63 -6.35 8.47
CA GLN A 23 6.80 -6.73 9.87
C GLN A 23 5.48 -7.24 10.44
N ASN A 24 5.49 -8.43 11.05
CA ASN A 24 4.29 -9.06 11.63
C ASN A 24 3.12 -9.08 10.62
N GLU A 25 3.37 -9.55 9.40
CA GLU A 25 2.38 -9.62 8.31
C GLU A 25 1.88 -8.27 7.79
N MET A 26 2.31 -7.15 8.36
CA MET A 26 1.99 -5.83 7.85
C MET A 26 3.03 -5.33 6.86
N LEU A 27 2.56 -4.69 5.80
CA LEU A 27 3.39 -3.79 5.00
C LEU A 27 3.55 -2.46 5.72
N PHE A 28 4.78 -1.95 5.73
CA PHE A 28 5.09 -0.58 6.10
C PHE A 28 5.73 0.15 4.92
N LEU A 29 5.16 1.29 4.53
CA LEU A 29 5.74 2.26 3.62
C LEU A 29 5.88 3.60 4.34
N SER A 30 6.99 4.31 4.14
CA SER A 30 7.12 5.66 4.70
C SER A 30 8.12 6.52 3.94
N GLY A 31 7.93 7.83 4.06
CA GLY A 31 8.86 8.87 3.66
C GLY A 31 8.99 9.94 4.75
N PRO A 32 9.54 11.12 4.43
CA PRO A 32 9.86 12.14 5.44
C PRO A 32 8.64 12.63 6.23
N ASN A 33 7.49 12.80 5.56
CA ASN A 33 6.28 13.41 6.13
C ASN A 33 5.05 12.53 5.92
N TRP A 34 5.23 11.23 5.71
CA TRP A 34 4.11 10.32 5.53
C TRP A 34 4.46 8.89 5.94
N ASN A 35 3.45 8.16 6.37
CA ASN A 35 3.55 6.72 6.62
C ASN A 35 2.25 6.04 6.20
N PHE A 36 2.40 4.79 5.79
CA PHE A 36 1.33 3.89 5.45
C PHE A 36 1.65 2.52 6.02
N HIS A 37 0.65 1.86 6.59
CA HIS A 37 0.72 0.45 6.89
C HIS A 37 -0.61 -0.23 6.67
N THR A 38 -0.55 -1.51 6.31
CA THR A 38 -1.74 -2.30 6.05
C THR A 38 -1.54 -3.74 6.51
N TRP A 39 -2.63 -4.35 6.99
CA TRP A 39 -2.81 -5.77 7.25
C TRP A 39 -3.48 -6.50 6.09
N CYS A 40 -3.89 -5.79 5.03
CA CYS A 40 -4.41 -6.44 3.84
C CYS A 40 -3.39 -7.40 3.23
N SER A 41 -3.93 -8.47 2.65
CA SER A 41 -3.31 -9.12 1.51
C SER A 41 -2.90 -8.07 0.46
N MET A 42 -1.67 -8.13 -0.01
CA MET A 42 -1.08 -7.20 -0.94
C MET A 42 -0.48 -7.89 -2.17
N ARG A 43 -0.56 -7.17 -3.30
CA ARG A 43 0.08 -7.56 -4.54
C ARG A 43 0.83 -6.39 -5.13
N VAL A 44 2.02 -6.65 -5.63
CA VAL A 44 2.77 -5.67 -6.44
C VAL A 44 2.68 -6.13 -7.89
N VAL A 45 2.11 -5.27 -8.72
CA VAL A 45 1.84 -5.55 -10.14
C VAL A 45 2.58 -4.54 -10.99
N ASP A 46 3.29 -5.00 -12.02
CA ASP A 46 3.99 -4.09 -12.91
C ASP A 46 3.03 -3.30 -13.84
N ALA A 47 3.58 -2.36 -14.61
CA ALA A 47 2.80 -1.54 -15.54
C ALA A 47 2.13 -2.35 -16.68
N LYS A 48 2.53 -3.60 -16.91
CA LYS A 48 1.95 -4.51 -17.90
C LYS A 48 0.88 -5.42 -17.30
N GLY A 49 0.74 -5.44 -15.98
CA GLY A 49 -0.19 -6.33 -15.27
C GLY A 49 0.45 -7.63 -14.75
N GLU A 50 1.77 -7.77 -14.81
CA GLU A 50 2.48 -8.96 -14.32
C GLU A 50 2.73 -8.87 -12.81
N PHE A 51 2.55 -9.98 -12.09
CA PHE A 51 2.81 -10.05 -10.66
C PHE A 51 4.31 -10.03 -10.36
N LEU A 52 4.73 -9.03 -9.59
CA LEU A 52 6.09 -8.92 -9.03
C LEU A 52 6.16 -9.48 -7.61
N PHE A 53 5.07 -9.38 -6.86
CA PHE A 53 4.94 -9.88 -5.49
C PHE A 53 3.47 -10.14 -5.16
N ASP A 54 3.20 -11.17 -4.36
CA ASP A 54 1.86 -11.51 -3.88
C ASP A 54 1.99 -12.25 -2.53
N ASP A 55 1.52 -11.64 -1.44
CA ASP A 55 1.50 -12.28 -0.12
C ASP A 55 0.18 -13.00 0.19
N SER A 56 -0.86 -12.81 -0.62
CA SER A 56 -2.19 -13.41 -0.44
C SER A 56 -2.20 -14.94 -0.59
N LEU A 57 -1.14 -15.50 -1.18
CA LEU A 57 -1.00 -16.93 -1.44
C LEU A 57 -0.08 -17.67 -0.44
N SER A 58 0.43 -17.00 0.59
CA SER A 58 1.61 -17.47 1.34
C SER A 58 1.37 -17.64 2.84
N VAL A 59 0.74 -18.74 3.26
CA VAL A 59 0.66 -19.13 4.68
C VAL A 59 2.01 -19.67 5.22
N ASP A 60 2.99 -19.96 4.34
CA ASP A 60 4.25 -20.64 4.70
C ASP A 60 5.55 -20.01 4.14
N LEU A 61 5.51 -18.80 3.55
CA LEU A 61 6.69 -18.19 2.89
C LEU A 61 7.17 -16.86 3.53
N LEU A 62 6.88 -16.64 4.80
CA LEU A 62 7.42 -15.48 5.54
C LEU A 62 8.92 -15.57 5.88
N GLU A 63 9.62 -16.64 5.45
CA GLU A 63 11.09 -16.74 5.55
C GLU A 63 11.74 -17.07 4.19
N GLY A 64 11.62 -16.15 3.23
CA GLY A 64 12.39 -16.14 1.99
C GLY A 64 13.46 -15.03 1.99
N PRO A 65 14.65 -15.25 1.38
CA PRO A 65 15.73 -14.27 1.37
C PRO A 65 15.36 -13.08 0.45
N GLU A 66 15.33 -11.89 1.05
CA GLU A 66 15.05 -10.58 0.44
C GLU A 66 13.62 -10.41 -0.11
N THR A 67 12.72 -9.94 0.74
CA THR A 67 11.44 -9.36 0.31
C THR A 67 11.71 -8.30 -0.77
N PRO A 68 11.11 -8.37 -1.98
CA PRO A 68 11.42 -7.47 -3.10
C PRO A 68 11.01 -6.00 -2.86
N LEU A 69 10.54 -5.66 -1.66
CA LEU A 69 10.21 -4.32 -1.21
C LEU A 69 11.38 -3.34 -1.29
N GLY A 70 12.63 -3.83 -1.25
CA GLY A 70 13.80 -3.00 -1.55
C GLY A 70 13.70 -2.29 -2.90
N GLY A 71 13.03 -2.92 -3.88
CA GLY A 71 12.76 -2.34 -5.21
C GLY A 71 11.70 -1.24 -5.23
N LEU A 72 10.93 -1.06 -4.15
CA LEU A 72 9.97 0.04 -4.00
C LEU A 72 10.64 1.32 -3.47
N VAL A 73 11.75 1.18 -2.75
CA VAL A 73 12.49 2.33 -2.21
C VAL A 73 13.03 3.18 -3.36
N GLY A 74 12.78 4.49 -3.29
CA GLY A 74 13.14 5.46 -4.32
C GLY A 74 12.04 5.73 -5.34
N ARG A 75 10.94 4.96 -5.34
CA ARG A 75 9.76 5.23 -6.18
C ARG A 75 8.82 6.21 -5.49
N MET A 76 7.95 6.81 -6.30
CA MET A 76 7.02 7.82 -5.82
C MET A 76 5.58 7.33 -5.98
N VAL A 77 4.79 7.40 -4.91
CA VAL A 77 3.34 7.24 -5.03
C VAL A 77 2.78 8.51 -5.66
N VAL A 78 2.21 8.36 -6.85
CA VAL A 78 1.65 9.46 -7.64
C VAL A 78 0.12 9.54 -7.54
N GLU A 79 -0.51 8.44 -7.17
CA GLU A 79 -1.95 8.35 -6.99
C GLU A 79 -2.31 7.30 -5.94
N VAL A 80 -3.33 7.60 -5.14
CA VAL A 80 -3.96 6.68 -4.19
C VAL A 80 -5.39 6.47 -4.65
N VAL A 81 -5.71 5.24 -5.07
CA VAL A 81 -7.00 4.87 -5.66
C VAL A 81 -7.75 3.98 -4.67
N PRO A 82 -8.67 4.53 -3.87
CA PRO A 82 -9.60 3.72 -3.10
C PRO A 82 -10.61 3.03 -4.01
N ASP A 83 -10.90 1.76 -3.74
CA ASP A 83 -11.98 0.98 -4.36
C ASP A 83 -12.82 0.32 -3.27
N PHE A 84 -13.83 1.05 -2.81
CA PHE A 84 -14.76 0.63 -1.76
C PHE A 84 -15.97 -0.10 -2.36
N ALA A 85 -15.73 -1.28 -2.93
CA ALA A 85 -16.79 -2.12 -3.48
C ALA A 85 -17.32 -3.08 -2.41
N MET A 86 -18.65 -3.10 -2.20
CA MET A 86 -19.32 -4.11 -1.36
C MET A 86 -18.76 -4.21 0.08
N ASP A 87 -18.45 -3.08 0.71
CA ASP A 87 -17.84 -2.97 2.05
C ASP A 87 -16.40 -3.51 2.19
N LEU A 88 -15.82 -4.04 1.12
CA LEU A 88 -14.38 -4.29 1.04
C LEU A 88 -13.68 -2.96 0.77
N GLY A 89 -12.64 -2.62 1.54
CA GLY A 89 -11.83 -1.45 1.21
C GLY A 89 -10.60 -1.82 0.41
N ASN A 90 -10.70 -2.01 -0.89
CA ASN A 90 -9.47 -2.14 -1.65
C ASN A 90 -8.78 -0.77 -1.75
N LEU A 91 -7.44 -0.77 -1.68
CA LEU A 91 -6.64 0.44 -1.84
C LEU A 91 -5.50 0.16 -2.81
N THR A 92 -5.38 0.96 -3.85
CA THR A 92 -4.25 0.85 -4.78
C THR A 92 -3.36 2.07 -4.67
N LEU A 93 -2.06 1.85 -4.44
CA LEU A 93 -1.04 2.89 -4.58
C LEU A 93 -0.42 2.75 -5.98
N VAL A 94 -0.55 3.79 -6.81
CA VAL A 94 0.06 3.83 -8.14
C VAL A 94 1.40 4.56 -8.04
N LEU A 95 2.44 3.93 -8.58
CA LEU A 95 3.79 4.46 -8.59
C LEU A 95 4.11 5.19 -9.90
N ASP A 96 5.15 6.01 -9.87
CA ASP A 96 5.61 6.85 -10.99
C ASP A 96 6.02 6.09 -12.24
N ASP A 97 6.41 4.82 -12.11
CA ASP A 97 6.74 3.93 -13.24
C ASP A 97 5.56 3.02 -13.68
N GLY A 98 4.37 3.25 -13.13
CA GLY A 98 3.15 2.50 -13.43
C GLY A 98 3.01 1.19 -12.66
N VAL A 99 3.96 0.86 -11.78
CA VAL A 99 3.78 -0.24 -10.82
C VAL A 99 2.67 0.10 -9.84
N ARG A 100 1.90 -0.90 -9.44
CA ARG A 100 0.75 -0.78 -8.55
C ARG A 100 0.95 -1.66 -7.34
N ILE A 101 0.70 -1.11 -6.16
CA ILE A 101 0.60 -1.85 -4.90
C ILE A 101 -0.89 -1.96 -4.61
N GLU A 102 -1.45 -3.13 -4.86
CA GLU A 102 -2.86 -3.44 -4.68
C GLU A 102 -3.03 -4.06 -3.29
N CYS A 103 -3.63 -3.31 -2.36
CA CYS A 103 -4.05 -3.79 -1.05
C CYS A 103 -5.50 -4.26 -1.18
N ILE A 104 -5.70 -5.55 -0.96
CA ILE A 104 -6.98 -6.23 -1.14
C ILE A 104 -7.50 -6.57 0.25
N ASP A 105 -8.66 -6.03 0.58
CA ASP A 105 -9.32 -6.30 1.84
C ASP A 105 -9.89 -7.71 1.86
N ASP A 106 -9.41 -8.53 2.78
CA ASP A 106 -9.92 -9.86 3.10
C ASP A 106 -10.39 -9.96 4.58
N THR A 107 -10.54 -8.82 5.27
CA THR A 107 -10.88 -8.75 6.71
C THR A 107 -12.04 -7.79 7.02
N ASP A 108 -12.84 -8.09 8.05
CA ASP A 108 -13.97 -7.22 8.47
C ASP A 108 -13.55 -5.96 9.29
N TRP A 109 -12.27 -5.59 9.34
CA TRP A 109 -11.71 -4.54 10.22
C TRP A 109 -11.04 -3.44 9.40
N GLU A 110 -10.81 -2.24 9.94
CA GLU A 110 -10.04 -1.17 9.24
C GLU A 110 -8.63 -1.68 8.86
N PRO A 111 -8.37 -2.06 7.59
CA PRO A 111 -7.21 -2.89 7.30
C PRO A 111 -5.94 -2.08 7.06
N TRP A 112 -6.03 -0.76 6.87
CA TRP A 112 -4.90 0.13 6.64
C TRP A 112 -4.99 1.43 7.41
N HIS A 113 -3.81 1.95 7.72
CA HIS A 113 -3.60 3.29 8.25
C HIS A 113 -2.66 4.04 7.32
N PHE A 114 -3.02 5.28 7.03
CA PHE A 114 -2.24 6.16 6.18
C PHE A 114 -2.27 7.55 6.82
N ARG A 115 -1.10 8.15 6.98
CA ARG A 115 -0.94 9.46 7.60
C ARG A 115 0.02 10.31 6.78
N VAL A 116 -0.38 11.54 6.50
CA VAL A 116 0.48 12.59 5.94
C VAL A 116 0.59 13.69 6.99
N ASP A 117 1.82 14.02 7.41
CA ASP A 117 2.10 14.93 8.53
C ASP A 117 1.87 16.43 8.21
N ASP A 118 1.26 16.75 7.05
CA ASP A 118 0.84 18.12 6.72
C ASP A 118 -0.58 18.47 7.22
N HIS A 119 -1.24 17.57 7.96
CA HIS A 119 -2.48 17.87 8.68
C HIS A 119 -2.23 17.94 10.19
N ASP A 120 -1.92 19.15 10.66
CA ASP A 120 -2.20 19.55 12.04
C ASP A 120 -3.70 19.31 12.30
N TRP A 121 -4.04 18.35 13.16
CA TRP A 121 -5.38 18.19 13.73
C TRP A 121 -5.37 18.56 15.21
#